data_AF-A0A937NA64-F1
#
_entry.id   AF-A0A937NA64-F1
#
_cell.length_a   1.000
_cell.length_b   1.000
_cell.length_c   1.000
_cell.angle_alpha   90.00
_cell.angle_beta   90.00
_cell.angle_gamma   90.00
#
_symmetry.space_group_name_H-M   'P 1'
#
loop_
_entity.id
_entity.type
_entity.pdbx_description
1 polymer ?
#
loop_
_entity_poly.entity_id
_entity_poly.type
_entity_poly.pdbx_seq_one_letter_code
_entity_poly.pdbx_strand_id
1 'polypeptide(L)'
;MAKRKKKPTITKFNVGDKVRVKHGITDVEYPDMPLGGWAGTISEIHEDGMYTVRWSRETLAAIHPVFKKRCERDGMVLEEYWLGDDDLEPDTGGPLEIDHPKEIKSKPLSPKDQDDRIRKVLGLTSNDPLPDVNHETLTTYYEYLSKNLVCPLDAEYTSETGPFSSTTIQVKVTGLGDPDNPMIDNSYGIICEAKHERRSIDLPLDELKVKKNNPNRQLIKDYSYWFHNWL
;
A
#
# COMPACT_ATOMS: atom_id res chain seq x y z
N MET A 1 -56.22 -6.50 11.62
CA MET A 1 -54.90 -6.09 12.14
C MET A 1 -54.52 -4.76 11.51
N ALA A 2 -54.45 -3.68 12.29
CA ALA A 2 -54.14 -2.35 11.79
C ALA A 2 -52.64 -2.25 11.48
N LYS A 3 -52.29 -1.89 10.23
CA LYS A 3 -50.92 -1.53 9.86
C LYS A 3 -50.52 -0.29 10.66
N ARG A 4 -49.61 -0.48 11.62
CA ARG A 4 -48.98 0.59 12.39
C ARG A 4 -48.22 1.47 11.39
N LYS A 5 -48.73 2.67 11.09
CA LYS A 5 -48.00 3.65 10.27
C LYS A 5 -46.71 4.00 11.03
N LYS A 6 -45.54 3.62 10.49
CA LYS A 6 -44.23 4.08 10.99
C LYS A 6 -44.27 5.62 10.97
N LYS A 7 -43.91 6.26 12.08
CA LYS A 7 -43.74 7.72 12.10
C LYS A 7 -42.62 8.07 11.13
N PRO A 8 -42.77 9.08 10.28
CA PRO A 8 -41.69 9.50 9.39
C PRO A 8 -40.52 9.98 10.27
N THR A 9 -39.34 9.39 10.07
CA THR A 9 -38.07 9.91 10.59
C THR A 9 -37.90 11.31 9.99
N ILE A 10 -37.78 12.34 10.84
CA ILE A 10 -37.54 13.70 10.37
C ILE A 10 -36.07 13.78 10.01
N THR A 11 -35.76 13.84 8.71
CA THR A 11 -34.40 13.95 8.21
C THR A 11 -34.09 15.41 7.90
N LYS A 12 -32.88 15.84 8.24
CA LYS A 12 -32.40 17.22 8.07
C LYS A 12 -32.02 17.52 6.62
N PHE A 13 -31.62 16.49 5.88
CA PHE A 13 -31.21 16.55 4.48
C PHE A 13 -32.08 15.63 3.62
N ASN A 14 -32.05 15.90 2.32
CA ASN A 14 -32.69 15.10 1.27
C ASN A 14 -31.64 14.48 0.33
N VAL A 15 -32.03 13.41 -0.36
CA VAL A 15 -31.21 12.86 -1.46
C VAL A 15 -30.95 13.93 -2.51
N GLY A 16 -29.69 14.08 -2.90
CA GLY A 16 -29.23 15.13 -3.83
C GLY A 16 -28.73 16.40 -3.15
N ASP A 17 -28.95 16.58 -1.84
CA ASP A 17 -28.39 17.71 -1.12
C ASP A 17 -26.86 17.63 -1.05
N LYS A 18 -26.20 18.76 -1.26
CA LYS A 18 -24.75 18.88 -1.09
C LYS A 18 -24.44 19.14 0.37
N VAL A 19 -23.52 18.35 0.91
CA VAL A 19 -23.16 18.38 2.32
C VAL A 19 -21.66 18.39 2.50
N ARG A 20 -21.24 18.91 3.64
CA ARG A 20 -19.88 18.88 4.13
C ARG A 20 -19.86 18.24 5.50
N VAL A 21 -18.81 17.47 5.78
CA VAL A 21 -18.56 16.94 7.11
C VAL A 21 -18.03 18.06 7.99
N LYS A 22 -18.59 18.22 9.19
CA LYS A 22 -18.12 19.23 10.15
C LYS A 22 -16.67 18.97 10.56
N HIS A 23 -15.92 20.03 10.82
CA HIS A 23 -14.54 19.92 11.30
C HIS A 23 -14.45 19.17 12.63
N GLY A 24 -13.36 18.43 12.81
CA GLY A 24 -13.11 17.62 14.00
C GLY A 24 -13.82 16.26 14.04
N ILE A 25 -14.66 15.93 13.05
CA ILE A 25 -15.17 14.57 12.86
C ILE A 25 -14.05 13.68 12.33
N THR A 26 -13.97 12.47 12.88
CA THR A 26 -12.98 11.45 12.49
C THR A 26 -13.69 10.20 12.00
N ASP A 27 -12.97 9.40 11.22
CA ASP A 27 -13.42 8.09 10.80
C ASP A 27 -13.61 7.16 12.01
N VAL A 28 -14.65 6.34 11.96
CA VAL A 28 -15.01 5.41 13.04
C VAL A 28 -14.01 4.26 13.15
N GLU A 29 -13.56 3.71 12.02
CA GLU A 29 -12.61 2.61 11.92
C GLU A 29 -11.16 3.08 12.04
N TYR A 30 -10.89 4.31 11.61
CA TYR A 30 -9.58 4.96 11.64
C TYR A 30 -9.65 6.29 12.42
N PRO A 31 -9.67 6.27 13.76
CA PRO A 31 -9.78 7.50 14.56
C PRO A 31 -8.64 8.53 14.35
N ASP A 32 -7.54 8.13 13.71
CA ASP A 32 -6.45 9.01 13.28
C ASP A 32 -6.71 9.71 11.93
N MET A 33 -7.81 9.40 11.25
CA MET A 33 -8.20 9.95 9.95
C MET A 33 -9.35 10.95 10.13
N PRO A 34 -9.04 12.26 10.13
CA PRO A 34 -10.08 13.27 10.14
C PRO A 34 -10.86 13.28 8.82
N LEU A 35 -12.17 13.37 8.93
CA LEU A 35 -13.12 13.51 7.82
C LEU A 35 -13.62 14.96 7.67
N GLY A 36 -13.25 15.83 8.61
CA GLY A 36 -13.69 17.22 8.63
C GLY A 36 -13.40 17.96 7.32
N GLY A 37 -14.39 18.70 6.83
CA GLY A 37 -14.29 19.46 5.58
C GLY A 37 -14.53 18.65 4.31
N TRP A 38 -14.72 17.31 4.39
CA TRP A 38 -14.99 16.50 3.21
C TRP A 38 -16.36 16.83 2.62
N ALA A 39 -16.41 17.08 1.31
CA ALA A 39 -17.63 17.46 0.61
C ALA A 39 -18.19 16.30 -0.22
N GLY A 40 -19.51 16.19 -0.26
CA GLY A 40 -20.21 15.15 -1.00
C GLY A 40 -21.66 15.47 -1.26
N THR A 41 -22.39 14.49 -1.76
CA THR A 41 -23.82 14.58 -2.03
C THR A 41 -24.52 13.40 -1.38
N ILE A 42 -25.65 13.64 -0.74
CA ILE A 42 -26.48 12.58 -0.16
C ILE A 42 -26.98 11.68 -1.29
N SER A 43 -26.56 10.43 -1.32
CA SER A 43 -27.00 9.43 -2.30
C SER A 43 -28.19 8.60 -1.77
N GLU A 44 -28.25 8.36 -0.47
CA GLU A 44 -29.28 7.54 0.16
C GLU A 44 -29.56 8.00 1.60
N ILE A 45 -30.80 7.75 2.07
CA ILE A 45 -31.27 8.03 3.43
C ILE A 45 -31.80 6.71 4.02
N HIS A 46 -31.24 6.30 5.15
CA HIS A 46 -31.59 5.05 5.83
C HIS A 46 -32.74 5.25 6.84
N GLU A 47 -33.45 4.17 7.18
CA GLU A 47 -34.60 4.22 8.11
C GLU A 47 -34.20 4.71 9.52
N ASP A 48 -32.95 4.50 9.91
CA ASP A 48 -32.36 4.88 11.20
C ASP A 48 -31.91 6.35 11.27
N GLY A 49 -32.03 7.10 10.16
CA GLY A 49 -31.64 8.50 10.07
C GLY A 49 -30.20 8.75 9.63
N MET A 50 -29.43 7.70 9.32
CA MET A 50 -28.11 7.82 8.71
C MET A 50 -28.23 8.18 7.22
N TYR A 51 -27.18 8.82 6.69
CA TYR A 51 -27.08 9.21 5.29
C TYR A 51 -25.91 8.49 4.63
N THR A 52 -26.11 7.94 3.44
CA THR A 52 -24.98 7.63 2.55
C THR A 52 -24.58 8.92 1.85
N VAL A 53 -23.34 9.35 2.07
CA VAL A 53 -22.73 10.48 1.38
C VAL A 53 -21.79 9.94 0.32
N ARG A 54 -21.98 10.33 -0.93
CA ARG A 54 -21.04 10.06 -2.02
C ARG A 54 -20.09 11.24 -2.17
N TRP A 55 -18.79 10.99 -2.09
CA TRP A 55 -17.79 12.04 -2.12
C TRP A 55 -17.69 12.71 -3.48
N SER A 56 -17.47 14.03 -3.46
CA SER A 56 -17.17 14.80 -4.66
C SER A 56 -15.82 14.38 -5.26
N ARG A 57 -15.60 14.69 -6.54
CA ARG A 57 -14.32 14.40 -7.19
C ARG A 57 -13.18 15.17 -6.56
N GLU A 58 -13.46 16.40 -6.14
CA GLU A 58 -12.54 17.29 -5.46
C GLU A 58 -12.12 16.70 -4.10
N THR A 59 -13.07 16.15 -3.35
CA THR A 59 -12.79 15.40 -2.10
C THR A 59 -11.93 14.19 -2.39
N LEU A 60 -12.31 13.32 -3.33
CA LEU A 60 -11.51 12.13 -3.66
C LEU A 60 -10.07 12.46 -4.11
N ALA A 61 -9.87 13.60 -4.77
CA ALA A 61 -8.54 14.08 -5.16
C ALA A 61 -7.73 14.66 -3.99
N ALA A 62 -8.40 15.20 -2.96
CA ALA A 62 -7.78 15.86 -1.82
C ALA A 62 -7.62 14.96 -0.58
N ILE A 63 -8.36 13.85 -0.47
CA ILE A 63 -8.24 12.88 0.62
C ILE A 63 -6.79 12.40 0.74
N HIS A 64 -6.32 12.27 1.99
CA HIS A 64 -4.97 11.83 2.24
C HIS A 64 -4.74 10.40 1.70
N PRO A 65 -3.64 10.14 0.94
CA PRO A 65 -3.42 8.85 0.29
C PRO A 65 -3.45 7.62 1.22
N VAL A 66 -3.14 7.82 2.50
CA VAL A 66 -3.19 6.74 3.51
C VAL A 66 -4.61 6.24 3.73
N PHE A 67 -5.63 7.11 3.70
CA PHE A 67 -7.02 6.68 3.84
C PHE A 67 -7.43 5.79 2.67
N LYS A 68 -7.13 6.22 1.44
CA LYS A 68 -7.39 5.44 0.22
C LYS A 68 -6.76 4.04 0.29
N LYS A 69 -5.48 3.95 0.64
CA LYS A 69 -4.77 2.68 0.77
C LYS A 69 -5.39 1.76 1.84
N ARG A 70 -5.84 2.32 2.97
CA ARG A 70 -6.51 1.54 4.02
C ARG A 70 -7.87 1.01 3.56
N CYS A 71 -8.66 1.82 2.85
CA CYS A 71 -9.93 1.38 2.28
C CYS A 71 -9.74 0.22 1.28
N GLU A 72 -8.78 0.35 0.36
CA GLU A 72 -8.45 -0.71 -0.61
C GLU A 72 -8.03 -2.02 0.09
N ARG A 73 -7.19 -1.92 1.12
CA ARG A 73 -6.73 -3.07 1.93
C ARG A 73 -7.88 -3.76 2.65
N ASP A 74 -8.77 -2.99 3.28
CA ASP A 74 -9.83 -3.53 4.14
C ASP A 74 -11.11 -3.88 3.36
N GLY A 75 -11.09 -3.73 2.03
CA GLY A 75 -12.24 -4.00 1.16
C GLY A 75 -13.38 -2.99 1.36
N MET A 76 -13.06 -1.78 1.83
CA MET A 76 -14.00 -0.71 2.10
C MET A 76 -14.19 0.16 0.85
N VAL A 77 -15.42 0.63 0.64
CA VAL A 77 -15.75 1.54 -0.47
C VAL A 77 -15.22 2.93 -0.15
N LEU A 78 -14.34 3.46 -1.00
CA LEU A 78 -13.75 4.78 -0.80
C LEU A 78 -14.74 5.90 -1.15
N GLU A 79 -15.58 5.69 -2.15
CA GLU A 79 -16.41 6.71 -2.78
C GLU A 79 -17.61 7.14 -1.94
N GLU A 80 -18.00 6.33 -0.96
CA GLU A 80 -19.22 6.53 -0.17
C GLU A 80 -18.97 6.28 1.31
N TYR A 81 -19.70 6.98 2.18
CA TYR A 81 -19.57 6.85 3.62
C TYR A 81 -20.90 7.08 4.34
N TRP A 82 -21.10 6.46 5.50
CA TRP A 82 -22.31 6.62 6.32
C TRP A 82 -22.09 7.60 7.46
N LEU A 83 -22.89 8.67 7.50
CA LEU A 83 -22.79 9.73 8.51
C LEU A 83 -24.16 10.09 9.10
N GLY A 84 -24.16 10.56 10.34
CA GLY A 84 -25.34 11.09 11.02
C GLY A 84 -25.64 12.54 10.64
N ASP A 85 -26.82 13.01 11.03
CA ASP A 85 -27.24 14.42 10.87
C ASP A 85 -26.36 15.40 11.66
N ASP A 86 -25.85 14.96 12.81
CA ASP A 86 -24.99 15.73 13.70
C ASP A 86 -23.57 15.92 13.16
N ASP A 87 -23.11 15.07 12.24
CA ASP A 87 -21.77 15.16 11.64
C ASP A 87 -21.74 16.02 10.38
N LEU A 88 -22.92 16.37 9.85
CA LEU A 88 -23.09 17.02 8.55
C LEU A 88 -23.61 18.46 8.66
N GLU A 89 -23.15 19.29 7.72
CA GLU A 89 -23.63 20.63 7.46
C GLU A 89 -23.88 20.87 5.96
N PRO A 90 -24.79 21.78 5.58
CA PRO A 90 -25.01 22.12 4.18
C PRO A 90 -23.75 22.67 3.52
N ASP A 91 -23.39 22.17 2.34
CA ASP A 91 -22.28 22.72 1.55
C ASP A 91 -22.76 23.91 0.71
N THR A 92 -22.36 25.12 1.11
CA THR A 92 -22.73 26.37 0.41
C THR A 92 -21.81 26.69 -0.78
N GLY A 93 -20.82 25.83 -1.06
CA GLY A 93 -19.79 26.07 -2.05
C GLY A 93 -18.65 26.93 -1.50
N GLY A 94 -17.43 26.67 -1.99
CA GLY A 94 -16.22 27.33 -1.51
C GLY A 94 -15.00 26.41 -1.61
N PRO A 95 -13.81 26.88 -1.21
CA PRO A 95 -12.63 26.03 -1.18
C PRO A 95 -12.84 24.83 -0.26
N LEU A 96 -12.22 23.71 -0.66
CA LEU A 96 -12.29 22.46 0.06
C LEU A 96 -11.20 22.45 1.14
N GLU A 97 -11.55 22.97 2.31
CA GLU A 97 -10.68 23.02 3.49
C GLU A 97 -10.80 21.69 4.25
N ILE A 98 -10.09 20.66 3.81
CA ILE A 98 -10.09 19.34 4.45
C ILE A 98 -9.13 19.32 5.63
N ASP A 99 -9.60 18.78 6.76
CA ASP A 99 -8.75 18.41 7.88
C ASP A 99 -7.83 17.27 7.43
N HIS A 100 -6.52 17.48 7.52
CA HIS A 100 -5.52 16.44 7.24
C HIS A 100 -5.01 15.80 8.54
N PRO A 101 -4.70 14.49 8.55
CA PRO A 101 -4.13 13.83 9.72
C PRO A 101 -2.80 14.50 10.10
N LYS A 102 -2.74 15.05 11.32
CA LYS A 102 -1.54 15.73 11.85
C LYS A 102 -0.51 14.76 12.44
N GLU A 103 -0.98 13.62 12.96
CA GLU A 103 -0.15 12.56 13.52
C GLU A 103 -0.79 11.21 13.17
N ILE A 104 -0.31 10.56 12.09
CA ILE A 104 -0.60 9.14 11.88
C ILE A 104 0.19 8.38 12.94
N LYS A 105 -0.47 7.98 14.03
CA LYS A 105 0.15 7.27 15.16
C LYS A 105 0.43 5.81 14.79
N SER A 106 1.20 5.57 13.73
CA SER A 106 1.90 4.31 13.56
C SER A 106 3.18 4.36 14.38
N LYS A 107 3.51 3.27 15.07
CA LYS A 107 4.83 3.12 15.69
C LYS A 107 5.90 3.40 14.61
N PRO A 108 6.98 4.13 14.91
CA PRO A 108 8.06 4.31 13.94
C PRO A 108 8.58 2.95 13.49
N LEU A 109 8.75 2.78 12.17
CA LEU A 109 9.33 1.57 11.61
C LEU A 109 10.72 1.33 12.21
N SER A 110 10.92 0.13 12.75
CA SER A 110 12.17 -0.27 13.38
C SER A 110 13.14 -0.78 12.32
N PRO A 111 14.36 -0.21 12.18
CA PRO A 111 15.36 -0.76 11.27
C PRO A 111 15.85 -2.15 11.69
N LYS A 112 15.57 -2.59 12.92
CA LYS A 112 15.91 -3.92 13.43
C LYS A 112 14.89 -4.99 13.05
N ASP A 113 13.66 -4.58 12.72
CA ASP A 113 12.57 -5.47 12.35
C ASP A 113 12.55 -5.67 10.83
N GLN A 114 12.45 -6.92 10.37
CA GLN A 114 12.57 -7.23 8.94
C GLN A 114 11.36 -6.74 8.15
N ASP A 115 10.16 -6.96 8.68
CA ASP A 115 8.92 -6.50 8.06
C ASP A 115 8.90 -4.98 8.00
N ASP A 116 9.34 -4.28 9.05
CA ASP A 116 9.42 -2.81 9.04
C ASP A 116 10.40 -2.26 8.00
N ARG A 117 11.50 -2.97 7.72
CA ARG A 117 12.39 -2.59 6.62
C ARG A 117 11.71 -2.75 5.26
N ILE A 118 10.93 -3.81 5.08
CA ILE A 118 10.16 -4.05 3.85
C ILE A 118 9.02 -3.04 3.70
N ARG A 119 8.28 -2.78 4.78
CA ARG A 119 7.25 -1.73 4.84
C ARG A 119 7.81 -0.39 4.41
N LYS A 120 9.00 -0.04 4.88
CA LYS A 120 9.66 1.21 4.49
C LYS A 120 9.90 1.28 2.98
N VAL A 121 10.31 0.18 2.35
CA VAL A 121 10.52 0.10 0.89
C VAL A 121 9.21 0.30 0.14
N LEU A 122 8.14 -0.35 0.61
CA LEU A 122 6.82 -0.33 -0.02
C LEU A 122 5.96 0.89 0.37
N GLY A 123 6.52 1.84 1.13
CA GLY A 123 5.81 3.04 1.58
C GLY A 123 4.64 2.75 2.54
N LEU A 124 4.79 1.75 3.39
CA LEU A 124 3.82 1.27 4.37
C LEU A 124 4.17 1.73 5.79
N THR A 125 3.19 1.67 6.69
CA THR A 125 3.31 2.00 8.12
C THR A 125 3.38 0.74 8.99
N SER A 126 3.77 0.85 10.26
CA SER A 126 3.93 -0.31 11.16
C SER A 126 2.69 -1.18 11.35
N ASN A 127 1.51 -0.63 11.03
CA ASN A 127 0.23 -1.32 11.20
C ASN A 127 -0.23 -2.01 9.91
N ASP A 128 0.49 -1.81 8.81
CA ASP A 128 0.15 -2.43 7.52
C ASP A 128 0.75 -3.84 7.43
N PRO A 129 0.00 -4.84 6.96
CA PRO A 129 0.58 -6.12 6.58
C PRO A 129 1.53 -5.94 5.39
N LEU A 130 2.47 -6.87 5.21
CA LEU A 130 3.21 -6.95 3.96
C LEU A 130 2.24 -7.42 2.85
N PRO A 131 2.22 -6.78 1.68
CA PRO A 131 1.33 -7.14 0.59
C PRO A 131 1.82 -8.37 -0.16
N ASP A 132 0.91 -9.01 -0.88
CA ASP A 132 1.24 -10.10 -1.81
C ASP A 132 2.19 -9.62 -2.92
N VAL A 133 2.98 -10.57 -3.44
CA VAL A 133 3.89 -10.33 -4.56
C VAL A 133 3.08 -10.21 -5.84
N ASN A 134 3.23 -9.06 -6.50
CA ASN A 134 2.66 -8.81 -7.82
C ASN A 134 3.57 -7.84 -8.59
N HIS A 135 3.21 -7.54 -9.83
CA HIS A 135 4.04 -6.71 -10.70
C HIS A 135 4.30 -5.30 -10.14
N GLU A 136 3.31 -4.68 -9.50
CA GLU A 136 3.43 -3.32 -8.94
C GLU A 136 4.32 -3.31 -7.69
N THR A 137 4.13 -4.27 -6.78
CA THR A 137 4.96 -4.39 -5.58
C THR A 137 6.39 -4.76 -5.91
N LEU A 138 6.61 -5.64 -6.90
CA LEU A 138 7.93 -5.96 -7.44
C LEU A 138 8.61 -4.76 -8.09
N THR A 139 7.87 -3.96 -8.86
CA THR A 139 8.40 -2.73 -9.48
C THR A 139 8.87 -1.73 -8.42
N THR A 140 8.06 -1.51 -7.38
CA THR A 140 8.45 -0.64 -6.26
C THR A 140 9.72 -1.14 -5.56
N TYR A 141 9.81 -2.45 -5.32
CA TYR A 141 10.99 -3.05 -4.69
C TYR A 141 12.23 -2.97 -5.60
N TYR A 142 12.06 -3.18 -6.91
CA TYR A 142 13.11 -3.03 -7.91
C TYR A 142 13.71 -1.63 -7.91
N GLU A 143 12.87 -0.59 -7.93
CA GLU A 143 13.34 0.80 -7.89
C GLU A 143 14.14 1.09 -6.62
N TYR A 144 13.74 0.52 -5.49
CA TYR A 144 14.49 0.65 -4.26
C TYR A 144 15.83 -0.08 -4.34
N LEU A 145 15.85 -1.34 -4.80
CA LEU A 145 17.08 -2.13 -4.87
C LEU A 145 18.06 -1.57 -5.90
N SER A 146 17.61 -1.09 -7.05
CA SER A 146 18.47 -0.48 -8.08
C SER A 146 19.21 0.77 -7.56
N LYS A 147 18.58 1.53 -6.67
CA LYS A 147 19.18 2.73 -6.03
C LYS A 147 20.09 2.41 -4.84
N ASN A 148 19.90 1.26 -4.19
CA ASN A 148 20.54 0.96 -2.90
C ASN A 148 21.53 -0.21 -2.95
N LEU A 149 21.45 -1.12 -3.93
CA LEU A 149 22.42 -2.19 -4.11
C LEU A 149 23.74 -1.62 -4.62
N VAL A 150 24.81 -1.96 -3.91
CA VAL A 150 26.17 -1.61 -4.32
C VAL A 150 26.69 -2.68 -5.27
N CYS A 151 26.70 -2.38 -6.56
CA CYS A 151 27.30 -3.24 -7.59
C CYS A 151 28.70 -2.74 -7.99
N PRO A 152 29.61 -3.64 -8.42
CA PRO A 152 29.44 -5.08 -8.50
C PRO A 152 29.55 -5.77 -7.12
N LEU A 153 28.89 -6.91 -6.95
CA LEU A 153 28.96 -7.73 -5.72
C LEU A 153 29.23 -9.20 -6.02
N ASP A 154 29.99 -9.86 -5.15
CA ASP A 154 30.23 -11.31 -5.24
C ASP A 154 29.13 -12.08 -4.49
N ALA A 155 28.57 -13.10 -5.15
CA ALA A 155 27.49 -13.95 -4.66
C ALA A 155 27.71 -15.42 -5.06
N GLU A 156 27.02 -16.30 -4.36
CA GLU A 156 26.87 -17.71 -4.69
C GLU A 156 25.48 -17.95 -5.27
N TYR A 157 25.43 -18.75 -6.33
CA TYR A 157 24.21 -19.22 -6.95
C TYR A 157 24.22 -20.75 -6.97
N THR A 158 23.14 -21.38 -6.50
CA THR A 158 23.00 -22.84 -6.50
C THR A 158 21.86 -23.22 -7.45
N SER A 159 22.17 -23.94 -8.52
CA SER A 159 21.16 -24.49 -9.44
C SER A 159 21.03 -25.99 -9.27
N GLU A 160 19.82 -26.52 -9.42
CA GLU A 160 19.59 -27.95 -9.53
C GLU A 160 20.03 -28.46 -10.91
N THR A 161 20.87 -29.49 -10.94
CA THR A 161 21.41 -30.09 -12.18
C THR A 161 20.79 -31.44 -12.50
N GLY A 162 19.80 -31.88 -11.73
CA GLY A 162 19.14 -33.18 -11.84
C GLY A 162 18.64 -33.68 -10.47
N PRO A 163 17.89 -34.80 -10.43
CA PRO A 163 17.37 -35.35 -9.19
C PRO A 163 18.49 -35.55 -8.15
N PHE A 164 18.36 -34.89 -7.00
CA PHE A 164 19.33 -34.92 -5.89
C PHE A 164 20.73 -34.35 -6.21
N SER A 165 20.88 -33.58 -7.29
CA SER A 165 22.14 -32.94 -7.65
C SER A 165 21.98 -31.44 -7.80
N SER A 166 22.89 -30.68 -7.19
CA SER A 166 22.97 -29.23 -7.37
C SER A 166 24.41 -28.82 -7.59
N THR A 167 24.60 -27.75 -8.36
CA THR A 167 25.90 -27.12 -8.57
C THR A 167 25.85 -25.71 -8.00
N THR A 168 26.83 -25.38 -7.17
CA THR A 168 27.02 -24.01 -6.68
C THR A 168 28.16 -23.34 -7.44
N ILE A 169 27.87 -22.18 -8.00
CA ILE A 169 28.83 -21.36 -8.73
C ILE A 169 29.03 -20.02 -8.01
N GLN A 170 30.23 -19.46 -8.17
CA GLN A 170 30.52 -18.07 -7.78
C GLN A 170 30.18 -17.16 -8.95
N VAL A 171 29.44 -16.09 -8.67
CA VAL A 171 29.00 -15.10 -9.65
C VAL A 171 29.32 -13.69 -9.17
N LYS A 172 29.52 -12.78 -10.11
CA LYS A 172 29.67 -11.36 -9.85
C LYS A 172 28.47 -10.62 -10.42
N VAL A 173 27.54 -10.19 -9.58
CA VAL A 173 26.39 -9.38 -10.02
C VAL A 173 26.89 -8.01 -10.43
N THR A 174 26.48 -7.56 -11.61
CA THR A 174 26.88 -6.27 -12.19
C THR A 174 25.78 -5.21 -12.12
N GLY A 175 24.51 -5.63 -12.01
CA GLY A 175 23.37 -4.72 -11.89
C GLY A 175 22.04 -5.47 -11.89
N LEU A 176 20.94 -4.72 -11.89
CA LEU A 176 19.58 -5.25 -12.03
C LEU A 176 19.01 -4.98 -13.44
N GLY A 177 19.86 -5.05 -14.47
CA GLY A 177 19.48 -4.71 -15.84
C GLY A 177 19.32 -3.20 -16.07
N ASP A 178 18.66 -2.86 -17.18
CA ASP A 178 18.36 -1.49 -17.58
C ASP A 178 17.25 -0.90 -16.71
N PRO A 179 17.46 0.25 -16.04
CA PRO A 179 16.42 0.93 -15.27
C PRO A 179 15.18 1.28 -16.09
N ASP A 180 15.32 1.52 -17.40
CA ASP A 180 14.21 1.83 -18.30
C ASP A 180 13.47 0.58 -18.80
N ASN A 181 14.05 -0.61 -18.60
CA ASN A 181 13.46 -1.90 -18.96
C ASN A 181 13.78 -2.96 -17.88
N PRO A 182 13.11 -2.88 -16.71
CA PRO A 182 13.42 -3.73 -15.58
C PRO A 182 13.06 -5.20 -15.87
N MET A 183 13.98 -6.10 -15.54
CA MET A 183 13.75 -7.54 -15.69
C MET A 183 13.01 -8.08 -14.47
N ILE A 184 11.68 -7.96 -14.50
CA ILE A 184 10.77 -8.42 -13.44
C ILE A 184 9.86 -9.49 -14.01
N ASP A 185 9.78 -10.62 -13.30
CA ASP A 185 8.85 -11.70 -13.57
C ASP A 185 8.03 -12.00 -12.31
N ASN A 186 6.72 -12.23 -12.44
CA ASN A 186 5.87 -12.45 -11.26
C ASN A 186 6.14 -13.81 -10.58
N SER A 187 6.71 -14.78 -11.29
CA SER A 187 7.06 -16.11 -10.77
C SER A 187 8.52 -16.22 -10.34
N TYR A 188 9.43 -15.52 -11.02
CA TYR A 188 10.88 -15.52 -10.74
C TYR A 188 11.39 -14.26 -10.04
N GLY A 189 10.52 -13.28 -9.81
CA GLY A 189 10.84 -12.04 -9.12
C GLY A 189 11.73 -11.10 -9.93
N ILE A 190 12.57 -10.34 -9.22
CA ILE A 190 13.57 -9.45 -9.77
C ILE A 190 14.77 -10.26 -10.26
N ILE A 191 15.09 -10.09 -11.54
CA ILE A 191 16.25 -10.71 -12.18
C ILE A 191 17.43 -9.74 -12.18
N CYS A 192 18.62 -10.26 -11.92
CA CYS A 192 19.86 -9.50 -11.93
C CYS A 192 20.82 -10.01 -13.01
N GLU A 193 21.63 -9.09 -13.54
CA GLU A 193 22.71 -9.41 -14.45
C GLU A 193 23.95 -9.82 -13.65
N ALA A 194 24.52 -10.97 -13.96
CA ALA A 194 25.73 -11.46 -13.33
C ALA A 194 26.75 -11.99 -14.34
N LYS A 195 28.00 -12.07 -13.89
CA LYS A 195 29.10 -12.68 -14.64
C LYS A 195 29.55 -13.96 -13.95
N HIS A 196 29.59 -15.03 -14.74
CA HIS A 196 30.26 -16.28 -14.38
C HIS A 196 31.33 -16.56 -15.44
N GLU A 197 32.58 -16.65 -15.01
CA GLU A 197 33.75 -16.73 -15.90
C GLU A 197 33.77 -15.59 -16.94
N ARG A 198 33.57 -15.91 -18.23
CA ARG A 198 33.54 -14.97 -19.36
C ARG A 198 32.13 -14.73 -19.91
N ARG A 199 31.09 -15.30 -19.29
CA ARG A 199 29.70 -15.21 -19.75
C ARG A 199 28.88 -14.29 -18.85
N SER A 200 28.03 -13.50 -19.48
CA SER A 200 26.91 -12.84 -18.79
C SER A 200 25.77 -13.85 -18.65
N ILE A 201 25.14 -13.85 -17.49
CA ILE A 201 23.99 -14.70 -17.14
C ILE A 201 22.99 -13.86 -16.34
N ASP A 202 21.72 -14.19 -16.47
CA ASP A 202 20.64 -13.55 -15.73
C ASP A 202 20.14 -14.52 -14.65
N LEU A 203 20.01 -14.04 -13.42
CA LEU A 203 19.70 -14.87 -12.25
C LEU A 203 18.62 -14.21 -11.38
N PRO A 204 17.69 -14.99 -10.80
CA PRO A 204 16.78 -14.49 -9.76
C PRO A 204 17.58 -13.95 -8.57
N LEU A 205 17.28 -12.72 -8.18
CA LEU A 205 18.00 -12.05 -7.09
C LEU A 205 17.78 -12.73 -5.74
N ASP A 206 16.60 -13.33 -5.54
CA ASP A 206 16.21 -14.02 -4.32
C ASP A 206 16.99 -15.32 -4.08
N GLU A 207 17.49 -15.94 -5.14
CA GLU A 207 18.31 -17.17 -5.08
C GLU A 207 19.79 -16.90 -4.76
N LEU A 208 20.23 -15.63 -4.74
CA LEU A 208 21.61 -15.28 -4.47
C LEU A 208 21.99 -15.33 -3.00
N LYS A 209 23.11 -15.97 -2.69
CA LYS A 209 23.71 -16.00 -1.36
C LYS A 209 24.94 -15.12 -1.30
N VAL A 210 24.89 -14.08 -0.46
CA VAL A 210 26.04 -13.19 -0.23
C VAL A 210 26.70 -13.43 1.13
N LYS A 211 28.01 -13.14 1.21
CA LYS A 211 28.80 -13.28 2.43
C LYS A 211 28.24 -12.45 3.58
N LYS A 212 28.45 -12.92 4.82
CA LYS A 212 27.90 -12.30 6.05
C LYS A 212 28.26 -10.81 6.23
N ASN A 213 29.42 -10.38 5.76
CA ASN A 213 29.94 -9.02 5.86
C ASN A 213 29.64 -8.16 4.62
N ASN A 214 28.91 -8.67 3.62
CA ASN A 214 28.58 -7.91 2.43
C ASN A 214 27.53 -6.82 2.79
N PRO A 215 27.72 -5.55 2.39
CA PRO A 215 26.79 -4.46 2.68
C PRO A 215 25.38 -4.70 2.10
N ASN A 216 25.28 -5.43 0.98
CA ASN A 216 24.00 -5.74 0.33
C ASN A 216 23.25 -6.90 0.98
N ARG A 217 23.84 -7.57 1.98
CA ARG A 217 23.26 -8.77 2.60
C ARG A 217 21.88 -8.54 3.19
N GLN A 218 21.67 -7.39 3.82
CA GLN A 218 20.37 -7.07 4.40
C GLN A 218 19.33 -6.83 3.30
N LEU A 219 19.68 -6.06 2.27
CA LEU A 219 18.79 -5.73 1.15
C LEU A 219 18.30 -6.99 0.42
N ILE A 220 19.23 -7.89 0.08
CA ILE A 220 18.89 -9.15 -0.61
C ILE A 220 18.04 -10.04 0.30
N LYS A 221 18.38 -10.15 1.59
CA LYS A 221 17.61 -10.97 2.54
C LYS A 221 16.20 -10.46 2.80
N ASP A 222 16.03 -9.14 2.89
CA ASP A 222 14.71 -8.52 3.08
C ASP A 222 13.83 -8.80 1.87
N TYR A 223 14.40 -8.66 0.66
CA TYR A 223 13.70 -8.99 -0.58
C TYR A 223 13.36 -10.49 -0.68
N SER A 224 14.32 -11.41 -0.55
CA SER A 224 14.07 -12.86 -0.62
C SER A 224 13.03 -13.31 0.40
N TYR A 225 13.08 -12.75 1.62
CA TYR A 225 12.12 -13.09 2.67
C TYR A 225 10.70 -12.70 2.27
N TRP A 226 10.49 -11.46 1.82
CA TRP A 226 9.18 -11.02 1.36
C TRP A 226 8.71 -11.84 0.16
N PHE A 227 9.57 -12.00 -0.85
CA PHE A 227 9.25 -12.72 -2.07
C PHE A 227 8.78 -14.15 -1.79
N HIS A 228 9.49 -14.94 -0.97
CA HIS A 228 9.11 -16.34 -0.72
C HIS A 228 7.93 -16.56 0.23
N ASN A 229 7.55 -15.57 1.04
CA ASN A 229 6.46 -15.73 2.03
C ASN A 229 5.12 -15.15 1.54
N TRP A 230 5.13 -14.39 0.44
CA TRP A 230 3.97 -13.68 -0.11
C TRP A 230 3.79 -13.90 -1.63
N LEU A 231 4.45 -14.90 -2.22
CA LEU A 231 4.28 -15.32 -3.63
C LEU A 231 2.97 -16.07 -3.87
#